data_AF-A0AAC9TY07-F1
#
_entry.id   AF-A0AAC9TY07-F1
#
_cell.length_a   1.000
_cell.length_b   1.000
_cell.length_c   1.000
_cell.angle_alpha   90.00
_cell.angle_beta   90.00
_cell.angle_gamma   90.00
#
_symmetry.space_group_name_H-M   'P 1'
#
loop_
_entity.id
_entity.type
_entity.pdbx_description
1 polymer ?
#
loop_
_entity_poly.entity_id
_entity_poly.type
_entity_poly.pdbx_seq_one_letter_code
_entity_poly.pdbx_strand_id
1 'polypeptide(L)'
;MKKITFGMLLTLSLISPLQAEGLHIYQDPIPLGSYVSDYDDMLDKAVARNHWVFERQGDKRFARLNYKTYLINVELVESDKGIAVTLLDAKREGCTKSCDVDMKKVTGWLVKLRRAIAYELTLLVRDDALRRAVH
;
A
#
# COMPACT_ATOMS: atom_id res chain seq x y z
N MET A 1 22.22 22.99 -56.99
CA MET A 1 21.29 24.00 -56.45
C MET A 1 20.17 23.29 -55.69
N LYS A 2 19.73 23.92 -54.59
CA LYS A 2 18.82 23.50 -53.49
C LYS A 2 17.58 22.72 -53.97
N LYS A 3 17.28 21.50 -53.47
CA LYS A 3 16.64 21.13 -52.17
C LYS A 3 15.30 21.84 -51.94
N ILE A 4 14.15 21.18 -52.19
CA ILE A 4 12.93 21.25 -51.36
C ILE A 4 12.08 19.98 -51.56
N THR A 5 12.30 18.95 -50.74
CA THR A 5 11.25 17.98 -50.36
C THR A 5 11.47 17.63 -48.90
N PHE A 6 11.09 18.55 -48.02
CA PHE A 6 11.03 18.26 -46.59
C PHE A 6 9.99 19.18 -45.96
N GLY A 7 8.80 18.66 -45.74
CA GLY A 7 7.75 19.48 -45.16
C GLY A 7 6.37 18.85 -45.13
N MET A 8 6.24 17.62 -44.66
CA MET A 8 4.98 17.17 -44.02
C MET A 8 5.16 15.80 -43.38
N LEU A 9 5.83 15.73 -42.23
CA LEU A 9 5.87 14.53 -41.37
C LEU A 9 6.31 14.94 -39.96
N LEU A 10 5.66 15.97 -39.41
CA LEU A 10 5.98 16.48 -38.06
C LEU A 10 4.75 17.10 -37.39
N THR A 11 3.64 16.37 -37.38
CA THR A 11 2.45 16.75 -36.61
C THR A 11 1.78 15.60 -35.84
N LEU A 12 2.34 14.37 -35.86
CA LEU A 12 1.80 13.25 -35.07
C LEU A 12 2.58 12.93 -33.78
N SER A 13 3.60 13.71 -33.42
CA SER A 13 4.41 13.47 -32.21
C SER A 13 3.86 14.14 -30.93
N LEU A 14 2.63 14.66 -30.96
CA LEU A 14 1.94 15.17 -29.76
C LEU A 14 0.85 14.23 -29.24
N ILE A 15 0.87 12.96 -29.67
CA ILE A 15 0.19 11.90 -28.92
C ILE A 15 1.10 11.57 -27.74
N SER A 16 1.08 12.43 -26.72
CA SER A 16 1.47 12.02 -25.39
C SER A 16 0.74 10.71 -25.12
N PRO A 17 1.42 9.62 -24.71
CA PRO A 17 0.68 8.56 -24.06
C PRO A 17 0.04 9.26 -22.86
N LEU A 18 -1.28 9.42 -22.91
CA LEU A 18 -2.09 9.59 -21.72
C LEU A 18 -1.71 8.36 -20.91
N GLN A 19 -0.72 8.50 -20.02
CA GLN A 19 -0.31 7.43 -19.15
C GLN A 19 -1.61 7.02 -18.50
N ALA A 20 -2.03 5.78 -18.78
CA ALA A 20 -3.14 5.20 -18.10
C ALA A 20 -2.84 5.41 -16.61
N GLU A 21 -3.57 6.33 -15.98
CA GLU A 21 -3.71 6.44 -14.52
C GLU A 21 -4.48 5.21 -14.04
N GLY A 22 -3.99 4.04 -14.45
CA GLY A 22 -4.43 2.73 -14.04
C GLY A 22 -4.01 2.56 -12.60
N LEU A 23 -4.85 3.04 -11.69
CA LEU A 23 -4.96 2.54 -10.33
C LEU A 23 -3.65 2.57 -9.50
N HIS A 24 -2.86 3.64 -9.61
CA HIS A 24 -1.75 3.92 -8.67
C HIS A 24 -2.23 4.37 -7.27
N ILE A 25 -3.54 4.48 -7.07
CA ILE A 25 -4.23 5.08 -5.90
C ILE A 25 -3.86 4.44 -4.54
N TYR A 26 -3.20 3.27 -4.53
CA TYR A 26 -2.88 2.55 -3.29
C TYR A 26 -1.38 2.27 -3.09
N GLN A 27 -0.49 2.99 -3.77
CA GLN A 27 0.96 2.87 -3.56
C GLN A 27 1.53 3.92 -2.61
N ASP A 28 0.88 5.08 -2.47
CA ASP A 28 1.41 6.17 -1.64
C ASP A 28 1.54 5.76 -0.16
N PRO A 29 2.57 6.20 0.57
CA PRO A 29 2.63 5.98 2.01
C PRO A 29 1.41 6.57 2.73
N ILE A 30 0.94 5.88 3.77
CA ILE A 30 -0.14 6.38 4.62
C ILE A 30 0.48 7.40 5.58
N PRO A 31 0.09 8.69 5.54
CA PRO A 31 0.80 9.75 6.25
C PRO A 31 0.75 9.52 7.76
N LEU A 32 1.91 9.64 8.39
CA LEU A 32 2.06 9.67 9.84
C LEU A 32 2.11 11.11 10.33
N GLY A 33 1.72 11.34 11.57
CA GLY A 33 1.87 12.63 12.22
C GLY A 33 2.17 12.47 13.70
N SER A 34 2.40 13.60 14.37
CA SER A 34 2.78 13.64 15.79
C SER A 34 1.70 13.14 16.75
N TYR A 35 0.49 12.87 16.26
CA TYR A 35 -0.62 12.30 17.03
C TYR A 35 -0.47 10.79 17.28
N VAL A 36 0.49 10.13 16.63
CA VAL A 36 0.83 8.72 16.90
C VAL A 36 1.85 8.66 18.04
N SER A 37 1.38 8.29 19.24
CA SER A 37 2.24 8.18 20.43
C SER A 37 2.86 6.80 20.60
N ASP A 38 2.17 5.75 20.18
CA ASP A 38 2.66 4.37 20.19
C ASP A 38 2.44 3.77 18.79
N TYR A 39 3.52 3.70 18.03
CA TYR A 39 3.50 3.23 16.64
C TYR A 39 3.18 1.74 16.54
N ASP A 40 3.78 0.93 17.42
CA ASP A 40 3.64 -0.53 17.36
C ASP A 40 2.25 -0.96 17.83
N ASP A 41 1.69 -0.33 18.86
CA ASP A 41 0.30 -0.59 19.31
C ASP A 41 -0.74 -0.18 18.24
N MET A 42 -0.52 0.95 17.57
CA MET A 42 -1.38 1.37 16.45
C MET A 42 -1.33 0.37 15.29
N LEU A 43 -0.14 -0.10 14.92
CA LEU A 43 0.01 -1.12 13.88
C LEU A 43 -0.61 -2.45 14.29
N ASP A 44 -0.42 -2.91 15.52
CA ASP A 44 -1.01 -4.16 16.01
C ASP A 44 -2.55 -4.12 15.90
N LYS A 45 -3.18 -3.02 16.37
CA LYS A 45 -4.63 -2.80 16.25
C LYS A 45 -5.10 -2.76 14.80
N ALA A 46 -4.35 -2.08 13.93
CA ALA A 46 -4.69 -1.97 12.51
C ALA A 46 -4.60 -3.33 11.80
N VAL A 47 -3.52 -4.07 12.04
CA VAL A 47 -3.23 -5.35 11.40
C VAL A 47 -4.15 -6.45 11.94
N ALA A 48 -4.52 -6.46 13.21
CA ALA A 48 -5.44 -7.45 13.77
C ALA A 48 -6.81 -7.53 13.03
N ARG A 49 -7.15 -6.51 12.22
CA ARG A 49 -8.32 -6.51 11.34
C ARG A 49 -8.06 -7.36 10.08
N ASN A 50 -9.05 -8.17 9.67
CA ASN A 50 -9.04 -8.93 8.41
C ASN A 50 -8.02 -10.10 8.34
N HIS A 51 -7.82 -10.84 9.44
CA HIS A 51 -6.99 -12.06 9.52
C HIS A 51 -5.49 -11.86 9.36
N TRP A 52 -5.00 -10.63 9.37
CA TRP A 52 -3.55 -10.40 9.43
C TRP A 52 -3.05 -10.55 10.86
N VAL A 53 -1.78 -10.90 10.98
CA VAL A 53 -1.04 -11.00 12.24
C VAL A 53 0.12 -10.03 12.17
N PHE A 54 0.28 -9.21 13.20
CA PHE A 54 1.40 -8.30 13.33
C PHE A 54 2.60 -9.04 13.92
N GLU A 55 3.76 -8.87 13.30
CA GLU A 55 5.02 -9.45 13.77
C GLU A 55 6.09 -8.37 13.83
N ARG A 56 6.93 -8.43 14.87
CA ARG A 56 8.07 -7.52 15.07
C ARG A 56 9.35 -8.32 15.08
N GLN A 57 10.35 -7.88 14.31
CA GLN A 57 11.68 -8.48 14.32
C GLN A 57 12.71 -7.34 14.36
N GLY A 58 13.24 -7.05 15.56
CA GLY A 58 14.07 -5.87 15.77
C GLY A 58 13.33 -4.59 15.39
N ASP A 59 13.94 -3.77 14.52
CA ASP A 59 13.35 -2.53 14.02
C ASP A 59 12.39 -2.73 12.83
N LYS A 60 12.15 -3.97 12.41
CA LYS A 60 11.26 -4.26 11.28
C LYS A 60 9.88 -4.68 11.76
N ARG A 61 8.88 -4.20 11.03
CA ARG A 61 7.46 -4.46 11.27
C ARG A 61 6.89 -5.21 10.09
N PHE A 62 6.18 -6.29 10.37
CA PHE A 62 5.60 -7.16 9.35
C PHE A 62 4.12 -7.38 9.62
N ALA A 63 3.37 -7.59 8.53
CA ALA A 63 2.02 -8.12 8.56
C ALA A 63 2.01 -9.45 7.80
N ARG A 64 1.43 -10.47 8.41
CA ARG A 64 1.30 -11.80 7.81
C ARG A 64 -0.14 -12.21 7.68
N LEU A 65 -0.56 -12.57 6.47
CA LEU A 65 -1.87 -13.16 6.21
C LEU A 65 -1.69 -14.65 5.97
N ASN A 66 -2.34 -15.46 6.80
CA ASN A 66 -2.60 -16.85 6.49
C ASN A 66 -4.12 -17.03 6.39
N TYR A 67 -4.64 -17.00 5.17
CA TYR A 67 -6.08 -17.06 4.95
C TYR A 67 -6.44 -17.91 3.73
N LYS A 68 -7.33 -18.89 3.95
CA LYS A 68 -7.71 -19.94 3.00
C LYS A 68 -6.50 -20.79 2.58
N THR A 69 -5.90 -20.46 1.45
CA THR A 69 -4.71 -21.13 0.88
C THR A 69 -3.59 -20.13 0.60
N TYR A 70 -3.78 -18.86 0.96
CA TYR A 70 -2.81 -17.80 0.69
C TYR A 70 -1.98 -17.54 1.94
N LEU A 71 -0.68 -17.54 1.74
CA LEU A 71 0.31 -17.04 2.68
C LEU A 71 0.92 -15.77 2.09
N ILE A 72 0.72 -14.63 2.73
CA ILE A 72 1.18 -13.32 2.25
C ILE A 72 1.99 -12.67 3.37
N ASN A 73 3.20 -12.23 3.06
CA ASN A 73 4.02 -11.45 3.99
C ASN A 73 4.27 -10.06 3.42
N VAL A 74 4.14 -9.07 4.29
CA VAL A 74 4.26 -7.66 3.95
C VAL A 74 5.17 -7.01 4.97
N GLU A 75 6.06 -6.14 4.52
CA GLU A 75 6.81 -5.24 5.39
C GLU A 75 6.03 -3.92 5.52
N LEU A 76 5.93 -3.42 6.75
CA LEU A 76 5.38 -2.12 7.07
C LEU A 76 6.57 -1.18 7.26
N VAL A 77 6.88 -0.42 6.20
CA VAL A 77 8.09 0.41 6.16
C VAL A 77 7.71 1.83 6.57
N GLU A 78 8.25 2.28 7.70
CA GLU A 78 8.18 3.67 8.11
C GLU A 78 9.13 4.53 7.27
N SER A 79 8.64 5.69 6.84
CA SER A 79 9.41 6.70 6.10
C SER A 79 8.98 8.10 6.54
N ASP A 80 9.73 9.11 6.11
CA ASP A 80 9.38 10.52 6.24
C ASP A 80 8.00 10.88 5.66
N LYS A 81 7.53 10.10 4.67
CA LYS A 81 6.23 10.25 4.02
C LYS A 81 5.10 9.49 4.73
N GLY A 82 5.42 8.67 5.73
CA GLY A 82 4.47 7.81 6.45
C GLY A 82 4.75 6.32 6.27
N ILE A 83 3.72 5.48 6.36
CA ILE A 83 3.83 4.02 6.32
C ILE A 83 3.59 3.50 4.91
N ALA A 84 4.61 2.87 4.33
CA ALA A 84 4.47 2.07 3.11
C ALA A 84 4.16 0.60 3.44
N VAL A 85 3.33 -0.01 2.61
CA VAL A 85 2.95 -1.43 2.71
C VAL A 85 3.62 -2.16 1.54
N THR A 86 4.70 -2.87 1.81
CA THR A 86 5.55 -3.49 0.79
C THR A 86 5.35 -5.00 0.77
N LEU A 87 4.78 -5.51 -0.32
CA LEU A 87 4.65 -6.96 -0.52
C LEU A 87 6.03 -7.61 -0.64
N LEU A 88 6.36 -8.52 0.28
CA LEU A 88 7.60 -9.30 0.24
C LEU A 88 7.42 -10.56 -0.58
N ASP A 89 6.41 -11.35 -0.21
CA ASP A 89 6.03 -12.55 -0.96
C ASP A 89 4.54 -12.86 -0.79
N ALA A 90 4.01 -13.54 -1.79
CA ALA A 90 2.71 -14.17 -1.75
C ALA A 90 2.85 -15.58 -2.32
N LYS A 91 2.32 -16.55 -1.60
CA LYS A 91 2.35 -17.97 -1.97
C LYS A 91 0.97 -18.57 -1.80
N ARG A 92 0.70 -19.62 -2.57
CA ARG A 92 -0.49 -20.44 -2.41
C ARG A 92 -0.08 -21.84 -1.97
N GLU A 93 -0.51 -22.24 -0.78
CA GLU A 93 -0.25 -23.56 -0.21
C GLU A 93 -1.41 -24.53 -0.51
N GLY A 94 -1.12 -25.83 -0.47
CA GLY A 94 -2.15 -26.87 -0.68
C GLY A 94 -2.71 -26.95 -2.11
N CYS A 95 -1.97 -26.47 -3.10
CA CYS A 95 -2.34 -26.55 -4.51
C CYS A 95 -2.11 -27.96 -5.07
N THR A 96 -3.11 -28.50 -5.78
CA THR A 96 -3.05 -29.83 -6.42
C THR A 96 -2.82 -29.79 -7.93
N LYS A 97 -3.10 -28.66 -8.60
CA LYS A 97 -2.96 -28.51 -10.07
C LYS A 97 -2.21 -27.25 -10.51
N SER A 98 -2.53 -26.10 -9.93
CA SER A 98 -1.82 -24.84 -10.18
C SER A 98 -1.61 -24.12 -8.84
N CYS A 99 -0.38 -23.65 -8.63
CA CYS A 99 0.03 -22.85 -7.49
C CYS A 99 0.12 -21.35 -7.85
N ASP A 100 -0.49 -20.96 -8.97
CA ASP A 100 -0.47 -19.57 -9.42
C ASP A 100 -1.17 -18.67 -8.39
N VAL A 101 -0.51 -17.57 -8.10
CA VAL A 101 -0.99 -16.56 -7.16
C VAL A 101 -1.85 -15.56 -7.91
N ASP A 102 -3.13 -15.48 -7.53
CA ASP A 102 -4.03 -14.48 -8.07
C ASP A 102 -3.70 -13.10 -7.49
N MET A 103 -2.88 -12.34 -8.21
CA MET A 103 -2.43 -11.00 -7.78
C MET A 103 -3.59 -10.02 -7.60
N LYS A 104 -4.74 -10.21 -8.25
CA LYS A 104 -5.92 -9.36 -8.02
C LYS A 104 -6.47 -9.56 -6.60
N LYS A 105 -6.45 -10.80 -6.09
CA LYS A 105 -6.81 -11.09 -4.69
C LYS A 105 -5.80 -10.53 -3.72
N VAL A 106 -4.50 -10.73 -4.00
CA VAL A 106 -3.39 -10.16 -3.19
C VAL A 106 -3.55 -8.65 -3.05
N THR A 107 -3.68 -7.93 -4.16
CA THR A 107 -3.92 -6.48 -4.15
C THR A 107 -5.18 -6.12 -3.35
N GLY A 108 -6.26 -6.88 -3.48
CA GLY A 108 -7.48 -6.66 -2.69
C GLY A 108 -7.26 -6.76 -1.18
N TRP A 109 -6.45 -7.71 -0.72
CA TRP A 109 -6.10 -7.83 0.70
C TRP A 109 -5.14 -6.72 1.16
N LEU A 110 -4.15 -6.34 0.34
CA LEU A 110 -3.25 -5.22 0.64
C LEU A 110 -4.02 -3.90 0.76
N VAL A 111 -5.01 -3.65 -0.10
CA VAL A 111 -5.88 -2.47 0.00
C VAL A 111 -6.68 -2.48 1.31
N LYS A 112 -7.19 -3.63 1.73
CA LYS A 112 -7.91 -3.74 3.02
C LYS A 112 -7.00 -3.48 4.21
N LEU A 113 -5.76 -4.00 4.18
CA LEU A 113 -4.76 -3.74 5.20
C LEU A 113 -4.44 -2.24 5.29
N ARG A 114 -4.18 -1.60 4.15
CA ARG A 114 -3.93 -0.15 4.09
C ARG A 114 -5.10 0.68 4.63
N ARG A 115 -6.34 0.31 4.30
CA ARG A 115 -7.54 0.96 4.84
C ARG A 115 -7.68 0.79 6.35
N ALA A 116 -7.30 -0.37 6.88
CA ALA A 116 -7.31 -0.60 8.33
C ALA A 116 -6.30 0.29 9.06
N ILE A 117 -5.08 0.44 8.53
CA ILE A 117 -4.06 1.34 9.06
C ILE A 117 -4.55 2.80 9.00
N ALA A 118 -5.07 3.24 7.86
CA ALA A 118 -5.60 4.60 7.71
C ALA A 118 -6.78 4.88 8.66
N TYR A 119 -7.61 3.88 8.94
CA TYR A 119 -8.70 3.99 9.89
C TYR A 119 -8.19 4.22 11.32
N GLU A 120 -7.23 3.42 11.80
CA GLU A 120 -6.65 3.62 13.14
C GLU A 120 -5.97 4.98 13.27
N LEU A 121 -5.25 5.43 12.23
CA LEU A 121 -4.67 6.78 12.21
C LEU A 121 -5.75 7.86 12.28
N THR A 122 -6.87 7.68 11.59
CA THR A 122 -8.00 8.62 11.65
C THR A 122 -8.60 8.70 13.05
N LEU A 123 -8.69 7.57 13.77
CA LEU A 123 -9.13 7.56 15.17
C LEU A 123 -8.15 8.33 16.06
N LEU A 124 -6.84 8.14 15.89
CA LEU A 124 -5.82 8.88 16.64
C LEU A 124 -5.87 10.39 16.37
N VAL A 125 -6.06 10.81 15.10
CA VAL A 125 -6.23 12.22 14.75
C VAL A 125 -7.46 12.81 15.44
N ARG A 126 -8.59 12.10 15.40
CA ARG A 126 -9.83 12.53 16.07
C ARG A 126 -9.59 12.69 17.58
N ASP A 127 -9.00 11.69 18.21
CA ASP A 127 -8.80 11.67 19.66
C ASP A 127 -7.81 12.77 20.09
N ASP A 128 -6.79 13.06 19.27
CA ASP A 128 -5.89 14.19 19.48
C ASP A 128 -6.61 15.55 19.37
N ALA A 129 -7.44 15.73 18.34
CA ALA A 129 -8.22 16.94 18.15
C ALA A 129 -9.19 17.19 19.32
N LEU A 130 -9.83 16.13 19.83
CA LEU A 130 -10.71 16.21 20.99
C LEU A 130 -9.94 16.59 22.27
N ARG A 131 -8.75 16.03 22.50
CA ARG A 131 -7.91 16.42 23.66
C ARG A 131 -7.51 17.89 23.59
N ARG A 132 -7.15 18.40 22.41
CA ARG A 132 -6.78 19.80 22.22
C ARG A 132 -7.96 20.77 22.37
N ALA A 133 -9.19 20.35 22.07
CA ALA A 133 -10.37 21.20 22.19
C ALA A 133 -10.84 21.39 23.64
N VAL A 134 -10.40 20.53 24.57
CA VAL A 134 -10.73 20.60 26.00
C VAL A 134 -9.73 21.49 26.78
N HIS A 135 -8.62 21.88 26.15
CA HIS A 135 -7.61 22.80 26.67
C HIS A 135 -7.76 24.19 26.06
#